data_AF-A0A2G4SLQ4-F1
#
_entry.id   AF-A0A2G4SLQ4-F1
#
_cell.length_a   1.000
_cell.length_b   1.000
_cell.length_c   1.000
_cell.angle_alpha   90.00
_cell.angle_beta   90.00
_cell.angle_gamma   90.00
#
_symmetry.space_group_name_H-M   'P 1'
#
loop_
_entity.id
_entity.type
_entity.pdbx_description
1 polymer ?
#
loop_
_entity_poly.entity_id
_entity_poly.type
_entity_poly.pdbx_seq_one_letter_code
_entity_poly.pdbx_strand_id
1 'polypeptide(L)'
;MVTTFRVRKITAKLPLPIFRESDLPDMENIQRHAPEIETGVEKEEETEHHLQAALSAHQVAVRTGAKIESHIPVPDASFTIDKNEYEQLYNKTHKETSALIRYSCTVEDVIGCPYFMDEEDERFLKALNVDLSEDDFEKIMNEFEHLTKDSLILTPQSLDLPDFTHFMESSVPSNSLLHAFTCLEPIYDHWKQRKLAVNKNPLIPQLKTDDTIKNSQYDPYVCFRRREIKSGRKTRLTDQRSLEKLRRLRRDMETARTLLQMVVRREEMKKEDMIVDHSVFDKKCQVLEYQKLLGIQEDLSSLLPKKKVKLSSTESTPKYDKPIE
;
A
#
# COMPACT_ATOMS: atom_id res chain seq x y z
N MET A 1 62.77 -13.97 -9.08
CA MET A 1 63.00 -15.38 -8.66
C MET A 1 62.23 -16.27 -9.60
N VAL A 2 62.93 -17.06 -10.42
CA VAL A 2 62.30 -17.96 -11.41
C VAL A 2 61.84 -19.22 -10.68
N THR A 3 60.53 -19.41 -10.52
CA THR A 3 59.96 -20.67 -10.06
C THR A 3 59.92 -21.65 -11.22
N THR A 4 60.84 -22.61 -11.20
CA THR A 4 60.87 -23.69 -12.20
C THR A 4 59.73 -24.68 -11.90
N PHE A 5 58.66 -24.61 -12.69
CA PHE A 5 57.64 -25.66 -12.69
C PHE A 5 58.27 -26.96 -13.18
N ARG A 6 58.25 -28.00 -12.34
CA ARG A 6 58.72 -29.33 -12.73
C ARG A 6 57.68 -29.97 -13.65
N VAL A 7 57.96 -29.96 -14.95
CA VAL A 7 57.12 -30.61 -15.97
C VAL A 7 56.99 -32.10 -15.66
N ARG A 8 55.78 -32.57 -15.39
CA ARG A 8 55.49 -34.01 -15.22
C ARG A 8 55.46 -34.67 -16.61
N LYS A 9 56.07 -35.84 -16.73
CA LYS A 9 56.07 -36.61 -17.99
C LYS A 9 54.63 -36.98 -18.39
N ILE A 10 54.33 -36.82 -19.67
CA ILE A 10 53.02 -37.09 -20.27
C ILE A 10 52.70 -38.58 -20.14
N THR A 11 51.50 -38.91 -19.62
CA THR A 11 51.02 -40.29 -19.44
C THR A 11 49.91 -40.58 -20.45
N ALA A 12 50.07 -41.64 -21.26
CA ALA A 12 49.14 -41.97 -22.36
C ALA A 12 47.69 -42.29 -21.96
N LYS A 13 47.42 -42.45 -20.65
CA LYS A 13 46.07 -42.74 -20.12
C LYS A 13 45.31 -41.51 -19.63
N LEU A 14 45.98 -40.35 -19.49
CA LEU A 14 45.30 -39.11 -19.13
C LEU A 14 44.89 -38.36 -20.40
N PRO A 15 43.61 -37.98 -20.55
CA PRO A 15 43.19 -37.13 -21.65
C PRO A 15 43.89 -35.77 -21.54
N LEU A 16 44.52 -35.34 -22.63
CA LEU A 16 45.16 -34.02 -22.72
C LEU A 16 44.08 -32.98 -23.05
N PRO A 17 43.91 -31.94 -22.21
CA PRO A 17 42.99 -30.87 -22.54
C PRO A 17 43.53 -30.07 -23.72
N ILE A 18 42.66 -29.79 -24.70
CA ILE A 18 42.94 -28.91 -25.84
C ILE A 18 42.30 -27.57 -25.50
N PHE A 19 43.11 -26.54 -25.32
CA PHE A 19 42.65 -25.18 -25.09
C PHE A 19 42.59 -24.40 -26.40
N ARG A 20 41.57 -23.56 -26.57
CA ARG A 20 41.50 -22.57 -27.63
C ARG A 20 42.11 -21.25 -27.15
N GLU A 21 42.46 -20.37 -28.07
CA GLU A 21 43.03 -19.05 -27.74
C GLU A 21 42.13 -18.25 -26.78
N SER A 22 40.81 -18.37 -26.92
CA SER A 22 39.80 -17.79 -26.02
C SER A 22 39.82 -18.33 -24.59
N ASP A 23 40.39 -19.52 -24.38
CA ASP A 23 40.40 -20.21 -23.09
C ASP A 23 41.68 -19.90 -22.29
N LEU A 24 42.62 -19.16 -22.90
CA LEU A 24 43.83 -18.68 -22.26
C LEU A 24 43.56 -17.30 -21.67
N PRO A 25 43.87 -17.05 -20.39
CA PRO A 25 43.77 -15.71 -19.83
C PRO A 25 44.79 -14.79 -20.52
N ASP A 26 44.39 -13.57 -20.86
CA ASP A 26 45.27 -12.56 -21.44
C ASP A 26 46.43 -12.27 -20.48
N MET A 27 47.64 -12.60 -20.94
CA MET A 27 48.88 -12.63 -20.14
C MET A 27 49.49 -11.24 -19.88
N GLU A 28 48.69 -10.17 -19.90
CA GLU A 28 49.20 -8.82 -19.71
C GLU A 28 49.11 -8.34 -18.25
N ASN A 29 48.29 -8.97 -17.39
CA ASN A 29 48.24 -8.59 -15.97
C ASN A 29 48.10 -9.82 -15.05
N ILE A 30 49.23 -10.46 -14.76
CA ILE A 30 49.35 -11.38 -13.61
C ILE A 30 49.44 -10.54 -12.32
N GLN A 31 48.41 -9.75 -12.04
CA GLN A 31 48.12 -9.28 -10.70
C GLN A 31 47.10 -10.27 -10.13
N ARG A 32 47.66 -11.31 -9.49
CA ARG A 32 47.13 -12.14 -8.39
C ARG A 32 45.62 -11.97 -8.11
N HIS A 33 44.91 -13.10 -8.02
CA HIS A 33 43.72 -13.23 -7.17
C HIS A 33 43.85 -12.30 -5.97
N ALA A 34 43.05 -11.24 -5.94
CA ALA A 34 42.89 -10.44 -4.75
C ALA A 34 42.48 -11.43 -3.65
N PRO A 35 43.14 -11.44 -2.48
CA PRO A 35 42.65 -12.24 -1.37
C PRO A 35 41.18 -11.88 -1.17
N GLU A 36 40.34 -12.90 -1.08
CA GLU A 36 38.94 -12.77 -0.65
C GLU A 36 39.02 -12.23 0.78
N ILE A 37 39.08 -10.89 0.87
CA ILE A 37 38.95 -10.18 2.12
C ILE A 37 37.48 -10.34 2.43
N GLU A 38 37.14 -10.99 3.55
CA GLU A 38 35.80 -10.94 4.12
C GLU A 38 35.50 -9.48 4.44
N THR A 39 35.07 -8.74 3.42
CA THR A 39 34.44 -7.46 3.58
C THR A 39 33.16 -7.75 4.34
N GLY A 40 32.92 -7.07 5.47
CA GLY A 40 31.68 -7.21 6.24
C GLY A 40 30.47 -6.60 5.50
N VAL A 41 30.40 -6.82 4.19
CA VAL A 41 29.53 -6.25 3.18
C VAL A 41 28.78 -7.43 2.55
N GLU A 42 27.54 -7.23 2.10
CA GLU A 42 26.78 -8.34 1.51
C GLU A 42 27.42 -8.80 0.19
N LYS A 43 27.39 -10.10 -0.08
CA LYS A 43 28.07 -10.73 -1.23
C LYS A 43 27.67 -10.15 -2.60
N GLU A 44 26.46 -9.61 -2.72
CA GLU A 44 26.00 -8.94 -3.95
C GLU A 44 26.67 -7.56 -4.12
N GLU A 45 26.88 -6.84 -3.03
CA GLU A 45 27.54 -5.52 -3.00
C GLU A 45 29.05 -5.62 -3.24
N GLU A 46 29.69 -6.74 -2.90
CA GLU A 46 31.13 -6.99 -3.18
C GLU A 46 31.48 -6.93 -4.68
N THR A 47 30.48 -7.09 -5.55
CA THR A 47 30.64 -7.04 -7.01
C THR A 47 30.49 -5.63 -7.60
N GLU A 48 30.14 -4.64 -6.78
CA GLU A 48 29.93 -3.28 -7.25
C GLU A 48 31.23 -2.60 -7.71
N HIS A 49 31.23 -2.06 -8.92
CA HIS A 49 32.41 -1.49 -9.58
C HIS A 49 33.02 -0.31 -8.80
N HIS A 50 32.20 0.62 -8.30
CA HIS A 50 32.71 1.81 -7.59
C HIS A 50 33.27 1.47 -6.21
N LEU A 51 32.69 0.48 -5.53
CA LEU A 51 33.21 -0.05 -4.27
C LEU A 51 34.57 -0.74 -4.48
N GLN A 52 34.69 -1.60 -5.50
CA GLN A 52 35.96 -2.25 -5.84
C GLN A 52 37.04 -1.23 -6.23
N ALA A 53 36.69 -0.20 -7.00
CA ALA A 53 37.60 0.89 -7.34
C ALA A 53 38.07 1.67 -6.09
N ALA A 54 37.18 1.91 -5.13
CA ALA A 54 37.52 2.59 -3.89
C ALA A 54 38.43 1.76 -2.97
N LEU A 55 38.11 0.48 -2.79
CA LEU A 55 38.90 -0.45 -1.98
C LEU A 55 40.29 -0.67 -2.58
N SER A 56 40.39 -0.84 -3.90
CA SER A 56 41.67 -1.02 -4.58
C SER A 56 42.55 0.23 -4.50
N ALA A 57 41.98 1.43 -4.71
CA ALA A 57 42.70 2.69 -4.55
C ALA A 57 43.20 2.89 -3.11
N HIS A 58 42.40 2.54 -2.09
CA HIS A 58 42.80 2.59 -0.69
C HIS A 58 43.95 1.62 -0.37
N GLN A 59 43.88 0.37 -0.86
CA GLN A 59 44.94 -0.62 -0.66
C GLN A 59 46.27 -0.19 -1.30
N VAL A 60 46.22 0.43 -2.49
CA VAL A 60 47.40 0.98 -3.16
C VAL A 60 47.98 2.13 -2.33
N ALA A 61 47.15 3.03 -1.81
CA ALA A 61 47.59 4.13 -0.95
C ALA A 61 48.30 3.64 0.33
N VAL A 62 47.76 2.61 0.99
CA VAL A 62 48.38 2.00 2.19
C VAL A 62 49.73 1.35 1.87
N ARG A 63 49.87 0.68 0.72
CA ARG A 63 51.08 -0.06 0.35
C ARG A 63 52.20 0.81 -0.23
N THR A 64 51.85 1.83 -0.99
CA THR A 64 52.81 2.61 -1.79
C THR A 64 52.93 4.08 -1.37
N GLY A 65 52.03 4.56 -0.50
CA GLY A 65 51.94 5.97 -0.13
C GLY A 65 51.38 6.88 -1.23
N ALA A 66 51.05 6.33 -2.41
CA ALA A 66 50.47 7.09 -3.52
C ALA A 66 48.95 7.26 -3.30
N LYS A 67 48.49 8.52 -3.18
CA LYS A 67 47.08 8.84 -2.98
C LYS A 67 46.35 8.83 -4.32
N ILE A 68 45.68 7.72 -4.64
CA ILE A 68 44.80 7.62 -5.82
C ILE A 68 43.39 8.00 -5.36
N GLU A 69 42.84 9.07 -5.96
CA GLU A 69 41.48 9.50 -5.65
C GLU A 69 40.47 8.68 -6.47
N SER A 70 39.74 7.82 -5.78
CA SER A 70 38.60 7.08 -6.29
C SER A 70 37.33 7.63 -5.62
N HIS A 71 36.37 8.11 -6.40
CA HIS A 71 35.13 8.68 -5.88
C HIS A 71 33.94 7.76 -6.16
N ILE A 72 33.07 7.57 -5.18
CA ILE A 72 31.77 6.90 -5.35
C ILE A 72 30.78 7.97 -5.82
N PRO A 73 30.23 7.89 -7.05
CA PRO A 73 29.34 8.93 -7.55
C PRO A 73 28.07 9.01 -6.70
N VAL A 74 27.68 10.23 -6.33
CA VAL A 74 26.43 10.51 -5.62
C VAL A 74 25.51 11.25 -6.60
N PRO A 75 24.33 10.72 -6.94
CA PRO A 75 23.39 11.42 -7.80
C PRO A 75 22.88 12.69 -7.12
N ASP A 76 22.63 13.73 -7.92
CA ASP A 76 22.08 14.99 -7.42
C ASP A 76 20.57 14.85 -7.15
N ALA A 77 20.14 15.29 -5.97
CA ALA A 77 18.75 15.30 -5.51
C ALA A 77 18.25 16.72 -5.20
N SER A 78 18.92 17.76 -5.73
CA SER A 78 18.63 19.16 -5.46
C SER A 78 17.37 19.70 -6.14
N PHE A 79 16.82 18.99 -7.13
CA PHE A 79 15.65 19.43 -7.89
C PHE A 79 14.40 19.48 -7.00
N THR A 80 13.78 20.65 -6.93
CA THR A 80 12.53 20.88 -6.21
C THR A 80 11.41 21.24 -7.17
N ILE A 81 10.20 20.75 -6.88
CA ILE A 81 8.96 21.15 -7.57
C ILE A 81 8.65 22.62 -7.23
N ASP A 82 7.97 23.35 -8.12
CA ASP A 82 7.53 24.71 -7.82
C ASP A 82 6.64 24.71 -6.56
N LYS A 83 6.83 25.73 -5.73
CA LYS A 83 6.16 25.78 -4.43
C LYS A 83 4.64 25.85 -4.56
N ASN A 84 4.14 26.53 -5.59
CA ASN A 84 2.69 26.67 -5.79
C ASN A 84 2.04 25.33 -6.15
N GLU A 85 2.68 24.56 -7.04
CA GLU A 85 2.22 23.22 -7.43
C GLU A 85 2.29 22.26 -6.23
N TYR A 86 3.38 22.30 -5.46
CA TYR A 86 3.53 21.48 -4.26
C TYR A 86 2.45 21.76 -3.21
N GLU A 87 2.15 23.03 -2.92
CA GLU A 87 1.15 23.42 -1.93
C GLU A 87 -0.29 23.10 -2.39
N GLN A 88 -0.54 23.03 -3.70
CA GLN A 88 -1.82 22.56 -4.25
C GLN A 88 -2.02 21.05 -4.04
N LEU A 89 -0.97 20.26 -4.22
CA LEU A 89 -1.03 18.79 -4.11
C LEU A 89 -0.95 18.29 -2.65
N TYR A 90 -0.15 18.94 -1.81
CA TYR A 90 0.16 18.47 -0.45
C TYR A 90 -0.35 19.44 0.62
N ASN A 91 -1.59 19.23 1.07
CA ASN A 91 -2.13 19.98 2.20
C ASN A 91 -1.56 19.50 3.55
N LYS A 92 -1.23 20.42 4.45
CA LYS A 92 -0.71 20.10 5.79
C LYS A 92 -1.85 20.00 6.79
N THR A 93 -2.52 18.85 6.82
CA THR A 93 -3.66 18.60 7.73
C THR A 93 -3.29 17.81 9.00
N HIS A 94 -2.05 17.33 9.10
CA HIS A 94 -1.60 16.51 10.23
C HIS A 94 -1.39 17.32 11.52
N LYS A 95 -1.97 16.83 12.64
CA LYS A 95 -1.76 17.38 13.98
C LYS A 95 -0.95 16.39 14.80
N GLU A 96 0.19 16.85 15.32
CA GLU A 96 1.08 16.03 16.15
C GLU A 96 0.37 15.58 17.43
N THR A 97 0.46 14.28 17.73
CA THR A 97 -0.09 13.68 18.93
C THR A 97 0.95 13.67 20.05
N SER A 98 0.51 13.79 21.30
CA SER A 98 1.41 13.75 22.47
C SER A 98 2.09 12.39 22.71
N ALA A 99 1.55 11.31 22.11
CA ALA A 99 2.10 9.97 22.17
C ALA A 99 2.59 9.52 20.78
N LEU A 100 3.44 8.50 20.76
CA LEU A 100 3.91 7.86 19.53
C LEU A 100 2.75 7.28 18.71
N ILE A 101 2.85 7.39 17.38
CA ILE A 101 1.87 6.87 16.43
C ILE A 101 1.84 5.34 16.52
N ARG A 102 0.63 4.78 16.63
CA ARG A 102 0.37 3.34 16.53
C ARG A 102 -0.51 3.12 15.31
N TYR A 103 0.03 2.51 14.27
CA TYR A 103 -0.62 2.40 12.97
C TYR A 103 -0.36 1.02 12.35
N SER A 104 -1.39 0.43 11.76
CA SER A 104 -1.31 -0.91 11.14
C SER A 104 -2.18 -1.05 9.89
N CYS A 105 -2.86 0.01 9.45
CA CYS A 105 -3.62 0.00 8.19
C CYS A 105 -2.66 -0.08 7.01
N THR A 106 -3.07 -0.76 5.94
CA THR A 106 -2.29 -0.80 4.70
C THR A 106 -2.57 0.43 3.85
N VAL A 107 -1.87 0.59 2.72
CA VAL A 107 -2.09 1.72 1.80
C VAL A 107 -3.49 1.62 1.19
N GLU A 108 -3.92 0.41 0.86
CA GLU A 108 -5.23 0.11 0.28
C GLU A 108 -6.39 0.48 1.22
N ASP A 109 -6.19 0.38 2.54
CA ASP A 109 -7.19 0.76 3.54
C ASP A 109 -7.45 2.29 3.57
N VAL A 110 -6.50 3.10 3.09
CA VAL A 110 -6.52 4.56 3.24
C VAL A 110 -6.62 5.31 1.91
N ILE A 111 -6.23 4.69 0.81
CA ILE A 111 -6.26 5.33 -0.51
C ILE A 111 -7.68 5.55 -1.04
N GLY A 112 -8.67 4.79 -0.56
CA GLY A 112 -10.06 4.89 -1.01
C GLY A 112 -10.28 4.14 -2.33
N CYS A 113 -10.66 4.86 -3.39
CA CYS A 113 -10.87 4.27 -4.71
C CYS A 113 -9.52 3.91 -5.36
N PRO A 114 -9.32 2.67 -5.87
CA PRO A 114 -8.09 2.31 -6.57
C PRO A 114 -7.96 2.92 -7.97
N TYR A 115 -9.07 3.36 -8.58
CA TYR A 115 -9.06 3.97 -9.91
C TYR A 115 -8.84 5.48 -9.80
N PHE A 116 -7.93 6.00 -10.62
CA PHE A 116 -7.64 7.42 -10.73
C PHE A 116 -7.90 7.86 -12.16
N MET A 117 -8.64 8.96 -12.34
CA MET A 117 -8.82 9.55 -13.66
C MET A 117 -7.51 10.09 -14.23
N ASP A 118 -7.37 9.99 -15.54
CA ASP A 118 -6.32 10.66 -16.30
C ASP A 118 -6.89 11.80 -17.17
N GLU A 119 -6.05 12.43 -17.98
CA GLU A 119 -6.44 13.56 -18.81
C GLU A 119 -7.42 13.16 -19.93
N GLU A 120 -7.51 11.88 -20.29
CA GLU A 120 -8.50 11.38 -21.24
C GLU A 120 -9.88 11.26 -20.58
N ASP A 121 -9.93 10.70 -19.38
CA ASP A 121 -11.15 10.61 -18.58
C ASP A 121 -11.68 12.00 -18.20
N GLU A 122 -10.80 12.93 -17.82
CA GLU A 122 -11.19 14.32 -17.50
C GLU A 122 -11.82 15.02 -18.71
N ARG A 123 -11.26 14.82 -19.91
CA ARG A 123 -11.83 15.35 -21.17
C ARG A 123 -13.18 14.72 -21.49
N PHE A 124 -13.31 13.41 -21.28
CA PHE A 124 -14.58 12.70 -21.48
C PHE A 124 -15.66 13.20 -20.53
N LEU A 125 -15.37 13.30 -19.23
CA LEU A 125 -16.33 13.74 -18.21
C LEU A 125 -16.79 15.18 -18.48
N LYS A 126 -15.88 16.07 -18.87
CA LYS A 126 -16.21 17.45 -19.31
C LYS A 126 -17.09 17.47 -20.55
N ALA A 127 -16.86 16.58 -21.52
CA ALA A 127 -17.65 16.50 -22.74
C ALA A 127 -19.05 15.91 -22.52
N LEU A 128 -19.19 14.99 -21.56
CA LEU A 128 -20.47 14.38 -21.19
C LEU A 128 -21.43 15.41 -20.56
N ASN A 129 -20.89 16.46 -19.92
CA ASN A 129 -21.63 17.59 -19.34
C ASN A 129 -22.77 17.14 -18.39
N VAL A 130 -22.47 16.16 -17.54
CA VAL A 130 -23.37 15.62 -16.51
C VAL A 130 -22.91 16.09 -15.13
N ASP A 131 -23.86 16.28 -14.22
CA ASP A 131 -23.61 16.59 -12.81
C ASP A 131 -23.17 15.30 -12.06
N LEU A 132 -21.95 14.85 -12.37
CA LEU A 132 -21.31 13.69 -11.75
C LEU A 132 -19.96 14.11 -11.17
N SER A 133 -19.75 13.81 -9.89
CA SER A 133 -18.47 14.07 -9.23
C SER A 133 -17.35 13.19 -9.80
N GLU A 134 -16.13 13.71 -9.80
CA GLU A 134 -14.91 12.99 -10.15
C GLU A 134 -14.80 11.67 -9.36
N ASP A 135 -14.99 11.74 -8.04
CA ASP A 135 -14.97 10.56 -7.14
C ASP A 135 -16.00 9.48 -7.53
N ASP A 136 -17.15 9.91 -8.05
CA ASP A 136 -18.24 8.99 -8.39
C ASP A 136 -17.97 8.33 -9.75
N PHE A 137 -17.41 9.08 -10.70
CA PHE A 137 -16.90 8.52 -11.94
C PHE A 137 -15.82 7.47 -11.67
N GLU A 138 -14.86 7.76 -10.79
CA GLU A 138 -13.79 6.81 -10.42
C GLU A 138 -14.34 5.53 -9.80
N LYS A 139 -15.34 5.62 -8.91
CA LYS A 139 -16.00 4.42 -8.34
C LYS A 139 -16.67 3.58 -9.41
N ILE A 140 -17.35 4.21 -10.37
CA ILE A 140 -18.01 3.51 -11.48
C ILE A 140 -16.97 2.78 -12.33
N MET A 141 -15.89 3.46 -12.72
CA MET A 141 -14.80 2.89 -13.52
C MET A 141 -14.13 1.72 -12.78
N ASN A 142 -13.88 1.87 -11.48
CA ASN A 142 -13.30 0.82 -10.65
C ASN A 142 -14.20 -0.42 -10.57
N GLU A 143 -15.51 -0.25 -10.44
CA GLU A 143 -16.45 -1.38 -10.44
C GLU A 143 -16.50 -2.11 -11.77
N PHE A 144 -16.50 -1.39 -12.90
CA PHE A 144 -16.42 -2.02 -14.22
C PHE A 144 -15.16 -2.86 -14.37
N GLU A 145 -14.01 -2.34 -13.92
CA GLU A 145 -12.74 -3.05 -13.91
C GLU A 145 -12.78 -4.28 -13.00
N HIS A 146 -13.35 -4.15 -11.79
CA HIS A 146 -13.47 -5.23 -10.81
C HIS A 146 -14.38 -6.36 -11.29
N LEU A 147 -15.59 -6.05 -11.78
CA LEU A 147 -16.56 -7.03 -12.24
C LEU A 147 -16.07 -7.79 -13.47
N THR A 148 -15.26 -7.15 -14.31
CA THR A 148 -14.76 -7.77 -15.55
C THR A 148 -13.47 -8.54 -15.35
N LYS A 149 -12.74 -8.29 -14.25
CA LYS A 149 -11.46 -8.94 -13.92
C LYS A 149 -11.52 -10.46 -13.98
N ASP A 150 -12.49 -11.07 -13.31
CA ASP A 150 -12.62 -12.53 -13.23
C ASP A 150 -13.02 -13.15 -14.58
N SER A 151 -13.93 -12.50 -15.31
CA SER A 151 -14.37 -12.95 -16.64
C SER A 151 -13.22 -12.97 -17.65
N LEU A 152 -12.38 -11.93 -17.63
CA LEU A 152 -11.21 -11.81 -18.51
C LEU A 152 -10.12 -12.83 -18.18
N ILE A 153 -9.93 -13.16 -16.91
CA ILE A 153 -8.99 -14.22 -16.49
C ILE A 153 -9.44 -15.58 -17.03
N LEU A 154 -10.74 -15.87 -17.00
CA LEU A 154 -11.29 -17.15 -17.42
C LEU A 154 -11.42 -17.29 -18.94
N THR A 155 -11.61 -16.18 -19.67
CA THR A 155 -11.75 -16.18 -21.13
C THR A 155 -10.85 -15.15 -21.82
N PRO A 156 -9.52 -15.33 -21.83
CA PRO A 156 -8.59 -14.35 -22.42
C PRO A 156 -8.74 -14.19 -23.95
N GLN A 157 -9.35 -15.17 -24.62
CA GLN A 157 -9.44 -15.26 -26.08
C GLN A 157 -10.80 -14.83 -26.64
N SER A 158 -11.83 -14.63 -25.82
CA SER A 158 -13.12 -14.11 -26.31
C SER A 158 -12.89 -12.67 -26.75
N LEU A 159 -13.21 -12.33 -28.00
CA LEU A 159 -12.85 -11.03 -28.59
C LEU A 159 -13.72 -9.88 -28.03
N ASP A 160 -14.93 -10.18 -27.54
CA ASP A 160 -15.94 -9.17 -27.33
C ASP A 160 -16.29 -8.98 -25.84
N LEU A 161 -16.07 -7.76 -25.36
CA LEU A 161 -16.70 -7.28 -24.13
C LEU A 161 -18.22 -7.17 -24.39
N PRO A 162 -19.08 -7.57 -23.43
CA PRO A 162 -20.52 -7.52 -23.61
C PRO A 162 -21.01 -6.10 -23.91
N ASP A 163 -22.19 -6.00 -24.49
CA ASP A 163 -22.88 -4.72 -24.59
C ASP A 163 -23.36 -4.26 -23.21
N PHE A 164 -23.61 -2.96 -23.02
CA PHE A 164 -23.97 -2.39 -21.72
C PHE A 164 -25.18 -3.11 -21.10
N THR A 165 -26.22 -3.33 -21.91
CA THR A 165 -27.46 -4.01 -21.49
C THR A 165 -27.18 -5.42 -20.96
N HIS A 166 -26.44 -6.22 -21.73
CA HIS A 166 -26.05 -7.57 -21.34
C HIS A 166 -25.13 -7.55 -20.10
N PHE A 167 -24.19 -6.61 -20.03
CA PHE A 167 -23.29 -6.47 -18.88
C PHE A 167 -24.05 -6.22 -17.58
N MET A 168 -25.01 -5.30 -17.60
CA MET A 168 -25.84 -4.98 -16.44
C MET A 168 -26.69 -6.18 -15.98
N GLU A 169 -27.18 -7.01 -16.90
CA GLU A 169 -27.98 -8.19 -16.56
C GLU A 169 -27.14 -9.38 -16.10
N SER A 170 -25.99 -9.63 -16.75
CA SER A 170 -25.20 -10.85 -16.52
C SER A 170 -24.13 -10.69 -15.45
N SER A 171 -23.52 -9.52 -15.37
CA SER A 171 -22.24 -9.31 -14.67
C SER A 171 -22.37 -8.43 -13.43
N VAL A 172 -23.44 -7.64 -13.32
CA VAL A 172 -23.63 -6.71 -12.20
C VAL A 172 -24.55 -7.32 -11.13
N PRO A 173 -24.05 -7.58 -9.91
CA PRO A 173 -24.87 -8.04 -8.80
C PRO A 173 -25.92 -7.01 -8.39
N SER A 174 -27.05 -7.46 -7.83
CA SER A 174 -28.13 -6.56 -7.36
C SER A 174 -27.69 -5.59 -6.26
N ASN A 175 -26.61 -5.90 -5.55
CA ASN A 175 -26.03 -5.05 -4.49
C ASN A 175 -24.84 -4.20 -4.97
N SER A 176 -24.57 -4.13 -6.28
CA SER A 176 -23.51 -3.26 -6.81
C SER A 176 -23.88 -1.78 -6.64
N LEU A 177 -22.86 -0.96 -6.40
CA LEU A 177 -22.99 0.50 -6.32
C LEU A 177 -23.39 1.13 -7.65
N LEU A 178 -23.22 0.43 -8.77
CA LEU A 178 -23.61 0.92 -10.10
C LEU A 178 -25.09 1.32 -10.15
N HIS A 179 -25.98 0.57 -9.47
CA HIS A 179 -27.42 0.86 -9.45
C HIS A 179 -27.79 2.20 -8.79
N ALA A 180 -26.87 2.85 -8.07
CA ALA A 180 -27.08 4.16 -7.47
C ALA A 180 -26.81 5.33 -8.43
N PHE A 181 -26.17 5.07 -9.58
CA PHE A 181 -25.73 6.11 -10.51
C PHE A 181 -26.62 6.19 -11.75
N THR A 182 -26.61 7.38 -12.36
CA THR A 182 -27.26 7.63 -13.66
C THR A 182 -26.18 7.78 -14.74
N CYS A 183 -26.58 7.71 -16.03
CA CYS A 183 -25.66 7.87 -17.16
C CYS A 183 -24.54 6.81 -17.26
N LEU A 184 -24.79 5.58 -16.78
CA LEU A 184 -23.83 4.49 -16.83
C LEU A 184 -23.46 4.02 -18.24
N GLU A 185 -24.39 4.07 -19.20
CA GLU A 185 -24.20 3.55 -20.55
C GLU A 185 -23.07 4.29 -21.31
N PRO A 186 -23.07 5.64 -21.41
CA PRO A 186 -21.94 6.37 -21.98
C PRO A 186 -20.60 6.11 -21.27
N ILE A 187 -20.61 5.98 -19.93
CA ILE A 187 -19.40 5.73 -19.14
C ILE A 187 -18.87 4.31 -19.41
N TYR A 188 -19.77 3.34 -19.54
CA TYR A 188 -19.42 1.98 -19.89
C TYR A 188 -18.82 1.90 -21.30
N ASP A 189 -19.39 2.61 -22.27
CA ASP A 189 -18.86 2.67 -23.63
C ASP A 189 -17.45 3.28 -23.66
N HIS A 190 -17.24 4.36 -22.91
CA HIS A 190 -15.91 4.95 -22.72
C HIS A 190 -14.94 3.94 -22.11
N TRP A 191 -15.27 3.35 -20.96
CA TRP A 191 -14.46 2.32 -20.31
C TRP A 191 -14.15 1.15 -21.24
N LYS A 192 -15.15 0.65 -21.97
CA LYS A 192 -15.01 -0.47 -22.91
C LYS A 192 -14.04 -0.13 -24.04
N GLN A 193 -14.13 1.08 -24.61
CA GLN A 193 -13.19 1.53 -25.65
C GLN A 193 -11.76 1.59 -25.11
N ARG A 194 -11.55 2.17 -23.91
CA ARG A 194 -10.24 2.19 -23.26
C ARG A 194 -9.71 0.78 -23.03
N LYS A 195 -10.56 -0.11 -22.52
CA LYS A 195 -10.20 -1.50 -22.24
C LYS A 195 -9.76 -2.25 -23.50
N LEU A 196 -10.44 -2.02 -24.62
CA LEU A 196 -10.06 -2.57 -25.92
C LEU A 196 -8.73 -1.99 -26.43
N ALA A 197 -8.51 -0.68 -26.27
CA ALA A 197 -7.26 -0.03 -26.67
C ALA A 197 -6.02 -0.61 -25.95
N VAL A 198 -6.17 -0.98 -24.67
CA VAL A 198 -5.09 -1.63 -23.88
C VAL A 198 -5.11 -3.17 -24.03
N ASN A 199 -5.77 -3.71 -25.06
CA ASN A 199 -5.88 -5.16 -25.31
C ASN A 199 -6.38 -5.96 -24.09
N LYS A 200 -7.37 -5.41 -23.37
CA LYS A 200 -7.98 -5.98 -22.15
C LYS A 200 -7.04 -6.11 -20.95
N ASN A 201 -5.84 -5.54 -21.02
CA ASN A 201 -5.00 -5.40 -19.84
C ASN A 201 -5.61 -4.36 -18.88
N PRO A 202 -5.17 -4.36 -17.60
CA PRO A 202 -5.59 -3.34 -16.65
C PRO A 202 -5.36 -1.92 -17.17
N LEU A 203 -6.32 -1.02 -16.97
CA LEU A 203 -6.20 0.37 -17.41
C LEU A 203 -5.08 1.10 -16.65
N ILE A 204 -5.00 0.87 -15.34
CA ILE A 204 -3.91 1.38 -14.51
C ILE A 204 -2.69 0.47 -14.66
N PRO A 205 -1.50 1.01 -15.00
CA PRO A 205 -0.27 0.24 -15.13
C PRO A 205 -0.01 -0.63 -13.90
N GLN A 206 0.23 -1.93 -14.14
CA GLN A 206 0.51 -2.90 -13.08
C GLN A 206 1.98 -3.31 -13.08
N LEU A 207 2.50 -3.59 -11.89
CA LEU A 207 3.81 -4.20 -11.73
C LEU A 207 3.82 -5.60 -12.33
N LYS A 208 4.90 -5.93 -13.05
CA LYS A 208 5.08 -7.28 -13.60
C LYS A 208 5.57 -8.20 -12.50
N THR A 209 4.71 -9.12 -12.07
CA THR A 209 5.05 -10.14 -11.07
C THR A 209 5.43 -11.46 -11.76
N ASP A 210 6.09 -12.34 -11.01
CA ASP A 210 6.54 -13.64 -11.53
C ASP A 210 5.36 -14.59 -11.68
N ASP A 211 4.95 -14.87 -12.92
CA ASP A 211 4.05 -15.96 -13.22
C ASP A 211 4.81 -17.27 -12.94
N THR A 212 4.42 -17.98 -11.87
CA THR A 212 5.02 -19.26 -11.43
C THR A 212 5.12 -20.34 -12.53
N ILE A 213 4.49 -20.11 -13.68
CA ILE A 213 4.34 -21.03 -14.80
C ILE A 213 5.35 -20.74 -15.93
N LYS A 214 5.92 -19.54 -16.03
CA LYS A 214 6.83 -19.17 -17.14
C LYS A 214 8.22 -18.86 -16.58
N ASN A 215 9.26 -19.47 -17.15
CA ASN A 215 10.66 -19.17 -16.84
C ASN A 215 11.03 -17.75 -17.30
N SER A 216 10.56 -16.75 -16.56
CA SER A 216 10.86 -15.33 -16.78
C SER A 216 12.17 -14.94 -16.08
N GLN A 217 13.19 -15.80 -16.15
CA GLN A 217 14.44 -15.63 -15.39
C GLN A 217 15.27 -14.42 -15.84
N TYR A 218 14.97 -13.84 -17.00
CA TYR A 218 15.80 -12.78 -17.61
C TYR A 218 15.07 -11.47 -17.87
N ASP A 219 13.80 -11.34 -17.45
CA ASP A 219 13.07 -10.08 -17.64
C ASP A 219 13.37 -9.10 -16.50
N PRO A 220 14.01 -7.94 -16.78
CA PRO A 220 14.38 -6.97 -15.75
C PRO A 220 13.19 -6.28 -15.08
N TYR A 221 11.99 -6.32 -15.68
CA TYR A 221 10.79 -5.72 -15.09
C TYR A 221 10.05 -6.65 -14.11
N VAL A 222 10.46 -7.92 -13.98
CA VAL A 222 9.83 -8.87 -13.04
C VAL A 222 10.31 -8.59 -11.62
N CYS A 223 9.38 -8.15 -10.77
CA CYS A 223 9.64 -7.81 -9.36
C CYS A 223 8.83 -8.69 -8.39
N PHE A 224 9.21 -8.65 -7.10
CA PHE A 224 8.49 -9.29 -5.97
C PHE A 224 8.26 -10.80 -6.11
N ARG A 225 9.27 -11.56 -6.57
CA ARG A 225 9.19 -13.02 -6.70
C ARG A 225 8.85 -13.71 -5.37
N ARG A 226 7.77 -14.49 -5.34
CA ARG A 226 7.35 -15.24 -4.13
C ARG A 226 8.15 -16.53 -3.99
N ARG A 227 9.11 -16.54 -3.05
CA ARG A 227 9.88 -17.75 -2.68
C ARG A 227 9.39 -18.30 -1.34
N GLU A 228 8.18 -18.87 -1.35
CA GLU A 228 7.58 -19.39 -0.12
C GLU A 228 8.25 -20.70 0.31
N ILE A 229 8.75 -20.74 1.54
CA ILE A 229 9.28 -21.96 2.15
C ILE A 229 8.09 -22.77 2.67
N LYS A 230 7.82 -23.91 2.04
CA LYS A 230 6.76 -24.81 2.51
C LYS A 230 7.09 -25.30 3.91
N SER A 231 6.31 -24.85 4.89
CA SER A 231 6.47 -25.30 6.27
C SER A 231 6.01 -26.77 6.41
N GLY A 232 6.73 -27.55 7.23
CA GLY A 232 6.40 -28.94 7.53
C GLY A 232 5.13 -29.06 8.38
N ARG A 233 4.42 -30.18 8.25
CA ARG A 233 3.19 -30.46 9.03
C ARG A 233 3.50 -30.50 10.54
N LYS A 234 2.59 -29.91 11.34
CA LYS A 234 2.64 -29.99 12.80
C LYS A 234 1.98 -31.29 13.29
N THR A 235 2.31 -31.71 14.51
CA THR A 235 1.71 -32.91 15.12
C THR A 235 0.27 -32.63 15.57
N ARG A 236 -0.58 -33.68 15.58
CA ARG A 236 -2.01 -33.57 15.95
C ARG A 236 -2.23 -32.94 17.33
N LEU A 237 -1.39 -33.25 18.30
CA LEU A 237 -1.50 -32.69 19.66
C LEU A 237 -1.23 -31.17 19.68
N THR A 238 -0.22 -30.72 18.94
CA THR A 238 0.08 -29.29 18.80
C THR A 238 -1.03 -28.55 18.07
N ASP A 239 -1.60 -29.18 17.04
CA ASP A 239 -2.73 -28.63 16.29
C ASP A 239 -3.98 -28.45 17.17
N GLN A 240 -4.34 -29.46 17.97
CA GLN A 240 -5.45 -29.36 18.93
C GLN A 240 -5.26 -28.21 19.94
N ARG A 241 -4.05 -28.06 20.50
CA ARG A 241 -3.71 -26.94 21.40
C ARG A 241 -3.81 -25.59 20.67
N SER A 242 -3.40 -25.51 19.41
CA SER A 242 -3.50 -24.28 18.61
C SER A 242 -4.96 -23.91 18.32
N LEU A 243 -5.82 -24.90 18.08
CA LEU A 243 -7.24 -24.72 17.88
C LEU A 243 -7.96 -24.19 19.13
N GLU A 244 -7.62 -24.72 20.31
CA GLU A 244 -8.11 -24.18 21.58
C GLU A 244 -7.69 -22.72 21.80
N LYS A 245 -6.43 -22.38 21.49
CA LYS A 245 -5.94 -20.99 21.51
C LYS A 245 -6.69 -20.10 20.53
N LEU A 246 -6.98 -20.57 19.31
CA LEU A 246 -7.79 -19.82 18.34
C LEU A 246 -9.22 -19.58 18.83
N ARG A 247 -9.85 -20.58 19.47
CA ARG A 247 -11.18 -20.40 20.09
C ARG A 247 -11.17 -19.39 21.24
N ARG A 248 -10.09 -19.34 22.02
CA ARG A 248 -9.91 -18.31 23.05
C ARG A 248 -9.71 -16.93 22.43
N LEU A 249 -8.81 -16.81 21.46
CA LEU A 249 -8.55 -15.56 20.73
C LEU A 249 -9.83 -14.98 20.12
N ARG A 250 -10.68 -15.83 19.52
CA ARG A 250 -11.97 -15.40 18.99
C ARG A 250 -12.87 -14.76 20.06
N ARG A 251 -13.02 -15.39 21.23
CA ARG A 251 -13.82 -14.86 22.35
C ARG A 251 -13.25 -13.54 22.88
N ASP A 252 -11.93 -13.45 22.98
CA ASP A 252 -11.24 -12.24 23.42
C ASP A 252 -11.48 -11.10 22.40
N MET A 253 -11.44 -11.38 21.10
CA MET A 253 -11.75 -10.41 20.03
C MET A 253 -13.22 -9.99 20.00
N GLU A 254 -14.16 -10.91 20.26
CA GLU A 254 -15.59 -10.60 20.37
C GLU A 254 -15.86 -9.66 21.58
N THR A 255 -15.17 -9.89 22.69
CA THR A 255 -15.24 -9.04 23.88
C THR A 255 -14.66 -7.64 23.58
N ALA A 256 -13.48 -7.57 22.94
CA ALA A 256 -12.87 -6.31 22.52
C ALA A 256 -13.78 -5.52 21.56
N ARG A 257 -14.38 -6.19 20.57
CA ARG A 257 -15.36 -5.58 19.65
C ARG A 257 -16.55 -4.97 20.41
N THR A 258 -17.08 -5.68 21.39
CA THR A 258 -18.22 -5.21 22.20
C THR A 258 -17.86 -3.94 22.97
N LEU A 259 -16.69 -3.91 23.61
CA LEU A 259 -16.19 -2.72 24.31
C LEU A 259 -16.00 -1.52 23.37
N LEU A 260 -15.42 -1.75 22.18
CA LEU A 260 -15.27 -0.70 21.17
C LEU A 260 -16.63 -0.17 20.71
N GLN A 261 -17.61 -1.04 20.48
CA GLN A 261 -18.96 -0.62 20.11
C GLN A 261 -19.65 0.23 21.20
N MET A 262 -19.44 -0.10 22.47
CA MET A 262 -19.93 0.73 23.58
C MET A 262 -19.27 2.11 23.59
N VAL A 263 -17.98 2.21 23.29
CA VAL A 263 -17.27 3.49 23.18
C VAL A 263 -17.80 4.31 22.01
N VAL A 264 -17.98 3.70 20.83
CA VAL A 264 -18.57 4.36 19.66
C VAL A 264 -19.94 4.94 20.01
N ARG A 265 -20.85 4.12 20.56
CA ARG A 265 -22.18 4.58 20.98
C ARG A 265 -22.13 5.73 21.98
N ARG A 266 -21.18 5.68 22.93
CA ARG A 266 -20.98 6.75 23.91
C ARG A 266 -20.57 8.06 23.24
N GLU A 267 -19.63 8.02 22.29
CA GLU A 267 -19.18 9.23 21.60
C GLU A 267 -20.25 9.76 20.61
N GLU A 268 -21.03 8.89 19.97
CA GLU A 268 -22.19 9.27 19.17
C GLU A 268 -23.24 10.02 20.00
N MET A 269 -23.64 9.49 21.16
CA MET A 269 -24.60 10.16 22.04
C MET A 269 -24.09 11.52 22.54
N LYS A 270 -22.79 11.66 22.84
CA LYS A 270 -22.21 12.96 23.20
C LYS A 270 -22.24 13.95 22.04
N LYS A 271 -21.96 13.49 20.82
CA LYS A 271 -22.06 14.31 19.60
C LYS A 271 -23.50 14.78 19.40
N GLU A 272 -24.47 13.89 19.55
CA GLU A 272 -25.90 14.22 19.45
C GLU A 272 -26.33 15.22 20.52
N ASP A 273 -25.95 15.01 21.78
CA ASP A 273 -26.23 15.94 22.90
C ASP A 273 -25.68 17.33 22.58
N MET A 274 -24.45 17.41 22.06
CA MET A 274 -23.83 18.68 21.66
C MET A 274 -24.54 19.37 20.48
N ILE A 275 -24.99 18.61 19.49
CA ILE A 275 -25.76 19.13 18.35
C ILE A 275 -27.11 19.68 18.82
N VAL A 276 -27.79 18.94 19.70
CA VAL A 276 -29.07 19.37 20.27
C VAL A 276 -28.87 20.61 21.13
N ASP A 277 -27.85 20.64 21.99
CA ASP A 277 -27.53 21.80 22.82
C ASP A 277 -27.25 23.05 21.96
N HIS A 278 -26.50 22.91 20.87
CA HIS A 278 -26.27 24.00 19.91
C HIS A 278 -27.57 24.46 19.24
N SER A 279 -28.39 23.53 18.75
CA SER A 279 -29.68 23.85 18.12
C SER A 279 -30.63 24.56 19.09
N VAL A 280 -30.69 24.09 20.35
CA VAL A 280 -31.46 24.73 21.42
C VAL A 280 -30.96 26.14 21.70
N PHE A 281 -29.65 26.35 21.71
CA PHE A 281 -29.06 27.68 21.87
C PHE A 281 -29.46 28.62 20.72
N ASP A 282 -29.30 28.19 19.47
CA ASP A 282 -29.68 28.99 18.28
C ASP A 282 -31.16 29.36 18.31
N LYS A 283 -32.03 28.41 18.66
CA LYS A 283 -33.48 28.64 18.77
C LYS A 283 -33.81 29.61 19.89
N LYS A 284 -33.09 29.56 21.02
CA LYS A 284 -33.24 30.55 22.10
C LYS A 284 -32.85 31.95 21.64
N CYS A 285 -31.74 32.09 20.92
CA CYS A 285 -31.34 33.38 20.33
C CYS A 285 -32.43 33.93 19.39
N GLN A 286 -32.97 33.09 18.49
CA GLN A 286 -34.06 33.46 17.59
C GLN A 286 -35.33 33.91 18.35
N VAL A 287 -35.71 33.17 19.39
CA VAL A 287 -36.88 33.53 20.22
C VAL A 287 -36.67 34.87 20.93
N LEU A 288 -35.49 35.12 21.49
CA LEU A 288 -35.16 36.39 22.13
C LEU A 288 -35.16 37.57 21.13
N GLU A 289 -34.72 37.35 19.89
CA GLU A 289 -34.80 38.35 18.82
C GLU A 289 -36.26 38.66 18.46
N TYR A 290 -37.10 37.64 18.24
CA TYR A 290 -38.51 37.85 17.96
C TYR A 290 -39.26 38.52 19.12
N GLN A 291 -38.91 38.18 20.36
CA GLN A 291 -39.48 38.82 21.55
C GLN A 291 -39.20 40.33 21.55
N LYS A 292 -37.96 40.74 21.26
CA LYS A 292 -37.58 42.15 21.16
C LYS A 292 -38.32 42.86 20.02
N LEU A 293 -38.44 42.20 18.86
CA LEU A 293 -39.14 42.75 17.69
C LEU A 293 -40.65 42.93 17.94
N LEU A 294 -41.28 42.00 18.66
CA LEU A 294 -42.72 41.99 18.91
C LEU A 294 -43.14 42.71 20.21
N GLY A 295 -42.19 43.17 21.03
CA GLY A 295 -42.46 43.91 22.27
C GLY A 295 -43.09 43.09 23.39
N ILE A 296 -42.90 41.76 23.40
CA ILE A 296 -43.51 40.85 24.38
C ILE A 296 -42.72 40.89 25.70
N GLN A 297 -43.36 41.24 26.81
CA GLN A 297 -42.75 41.39 28.15
C GLN A 297 -42.76 40.12 29.02
N GLU A 298 -43.06 38.93 28.47
CA GLU A 298 -43.05 37.68 29.25
C GLU A 298 -41.65 37.30 29.76
N ASP A 299 -41.59 36.77 30.98
CA ASP A 299 -40.36 36.30 31.61
C ASP A 299 -39.98 34.90 31.09
N LEU A 300 -38.94 34.85 30.26
CA LEU A 300 -38.41 33.62 29.64
C LEU A 300 -37.38 32.90 30.54
N SER A 301 -37.32 33.22 31.85
CA SER A 301 -36.47 32.53 32.82
C SER A 301 -36.67 31.00 32.87
N SER A 302 -37.80 30.50 32.37
CA SER A 302 -38.07 29.07 32.14
C SER A 302 -37.19 28.41 31.04
N LEU A 303 -36.62 29.20 30.13
CA LEU A 303 -35.68 28.74 29.09
C LEU A 303 -34.24 28.63 29.59
N LEU A 304 -33.95 29.10 30.81
CA LEU A 304 -32.63 28.92 31.40
C LEU A 304 -32.43 27.43 31.75
N PRO A 305 -31.23 26.87 31.48
CA PRO A 305 -30.96 25.48 31.80
C PRO A 305 -31.14 25.25 33.29
N LYS A 306 -32.11 24.40 33.66
CA LYS A 306 -32.27 23.94 35.04
C LYS A 306 -31.01 23.17 35.44
N LYS A 307 -30.55 23.32 36.69
CA LYS A 307 -29.42 22.53 37.23
C LYS A 307 -29.68 21.05 36.98
N LYS A 308 -28.87 20.40 36.13
CA LYS A 308 -28.92 18.95 35.92
C LYS A 308 -28.69 18.28 37.28
N VAL A 309 -29.70 17.57 37.80
CA VAL A 309 -29.54 16.73 39.00
C VAL A 309 -28.67 15.54 38.58
N LYS A 310 -27.47 15.41 39.17
CA LYS A 310 -26.66 14.21 38.97
C LYS A 310 -27.48 13.02 39.47
N LEU A 311 -27.85 12.09 38.59
CA LEU A 311 -28.30 10.78 39.02
C LEU A 311 -27.16 10.16 39.84
N SER A 312 -27.41 9.85 41.11
CA SER A 312 -26.48 9.08 41.92
C SER A 312 -26.30 7.72 41.25
N SER A 313 -25.09 7.40 40.83
CA SER A 313 -24.72 6.08 40.34
C SER A 313 -24.85 5.06 41.48
N THR A 314 -26.04 4.51 41.67
CA THR A 314 -26.24 3.27 42.44
C THR A 314 -25.92 2.10 41.54
N GLU A 315 -24.64 1.92 41.23
CA GLU A 315 -24.13 0.65 40.71
C GLU A 315 -22.94 0.26 41.57
N SER A 316 -23.13 -0.83 42.32
CA SER A 316 -22.09 -1.50 43.08
C SER A 316 -20.95 -1.88 42.14
N THR A 317 -19.81 -1.22 42.26
CA THR A 317 -18.56 -1.67 41.64
C THR A 317 -18.27 -3.11 42.09
N PRO A 318 -18.20 -4.10 41.20
CA PRO A 318 -17.71 -5.42 41.58
C PRO A 318 -16.24 -5.26 42.00
N LYS A 319 -15.92 -5.63 43.24
CA LYS A 319 -14.55 -5.69 43.73
C LYS A 319 -13.80 -6.74 42.90
N TYR A 320 -12.80 -6.32 42.15
CA TYR A 320 -11.82 -7.23 41.59
C TYR A 320 -10.92 -7.71 42.74
N ASP A 321 -11.04 -8.99 43.09
CA ASP A 321 -10.07 -9.64 43.96
C ASP A 321 -8.72 -9.67 43.24
N LYS A 322 -7.69 -9.11 43.88
CA LYS A 322 -6.30 -9.21 43.42
C LYS A 322 -5.90 -10.70 43.40
N PRO A 323 -5.24 -11.18 42.35
CA PRO A 323 -4.58 -12.48 42.41
C PRO A 323 -3.49 -12.42 43.50
N ILE A 324 -3.52 -13.40 44.39
CA ILE A 324 -2.49 -13.66 45.39
C ILE A 324 -1.18 -13.98 44.65
N GLU A 325 -0.08 -13.38 45.11
CA GLU A 325 1.30 -13.58 44.61
C GLU A 325 1.72 -15.05 44.56
#